data_AF-A0AAV8ZDQ6-F1
#
_entry.id   AF-A0AAV8ZDQ6-F1
#
_cell.length_a   1.000
_cell.length_b   1.000
_cell.length_c   1.000
_cell.angle_alpha   90.00
_cell.angle_beta   90.00
_cell.angle_gamma   90.00
#
_symmetry.space_group_name_H-M   'P 1'
#
loop_
_entity.id
_entity.type
_entity.pdbx_description
1 polymer ?
#
loop_
_entity_poly.entity_id
_entity_poly.type
_entity_poly.pdbx_seq_one_letter_code
_entity_poly.pdbx_strand_id
1 'polypeptide(L)'
;MSVKPKNPDNTSFSASCWPGLSSWIDFLNPEALSYYSSLISEFSQNKNLHIWNDMNEPSVFKAEEQTMNGSCVHHEGWQHQDVHNQYGFYQTIGTYDGLMERGEYQLRPFVLTRSFFAGSQRYAAHWTGDNVASWEHLKISVPMILTEALAGISFVGADVGGFTGNPSEELLQRWYQAGAWYPFFRAHSDVNADRREPYLFNEEVQTRLKDTLRQRYRHLPYWYTLFWEHYRTGEPVIRPLSYHYTNDTQVLDVDSEFLVGAHILVHPVCEEKAKHVHVYLPGGDGELWYNKDDLNSTYKGTGYQNLSVTLDTIPVFYKGGSIIPVQDTFRSSTVHMKDDPITLLVFLDKTNLANGTFYDDDQVSFDYVEDKYTYVNFNFSNSTLSNHIVDKNARYNRPKMLSSVILYGLTIDVSEVYIGKNKTTRSSEGISENSYKSDH
;
A
#
# COMPACT_ATOMS: atom_id res chain seq x y z
N MET A 1 13.35 -18.39 -34.61
CA MET A 1 12.04 -17.72 -34.55
C MET A 1 12.18 -16.22 -34.67
N SER A 2 11.15 -15.51 -35.15
CA SER A 2 11.05 -14.06 -34.99
C SER A 2 10.58 -13.77 -33.56
N VAL A 3 11.44 -13.12 -32.76
CA VAL A 3 11.10 -12.65 -31.40
C VAL A 3 10.45 -11.27 -31.40
N LYS A 4 10.19 -10.70 -32.58
CA LYS A 4 9.70 -9.34 -32.78
C LYS A 4 8.31 -9.36 -33.44
N PRO A 5 7.43 -8.41 -33.11
CA PRO A 5 6.25 -8.12 -33.91
C PRO A 5 6.66 -7.68 -35.32
N LYS A 6 5.70 -7.71 -36.24
CA LYS A 6 5.93 -7.36 -37.65
C LYS A 6 5.06 -6.20 -38.08
N ASN A 7 5.54 -5.43 -39.04
CA ASN A 7 4.73 -4.48 -39.79
C ASN A 7 3.73 -5.23 -40.69
N PRO A 8 2.69 -4.56 -41.22
CA PRO A 8 1.74 -5.15 -42.16
C PRO A 8 2.39 -5.74 -43.43
N ASP A 9 3.56 -5.22 -43.82
CA ASP A 9 4.36 -5.72 -44.95
C ASP A 9 5.27 -6.91 -44.58
N ASN A 10 5.09 -7.50 -43.40
CA ASN A 10 5.82 -8.64 -42.86
C ASN A 10 7.31 -8.37 -42.53
N THR A 11 7.75 -7.10 -42.57
CA THR A 11 9.07 -6.70 -42.05
C THR A 11 9.06 -6.60 -40.52
N SER A 12 10.22 -6.73 -39.84
CA SER A 12 10.28 -6.58 -38.39
C SER A 12 9.92 -5.17 -37.95
N PHE A 13 9.07 -5.04 -36.93
CA PHE A 13 8.72 -3.74 -36.36
C PHE A 13 9.96 -3.07 -35.74
N SER A 14 10.17 -1.80 -36.09
CA SER A 14 11.18 -0.95 -35.48
C SER A 14 10.72 0.51 -35.50
N ALA A 15 11.04 1.23 -34.44
CA ALA A 15 10.62 2.60 -34.20
C ALA A 15 11.51 3.26 -33.15
N SER A 16 11.30 4.53 -32.84
CA SER A 16 12.12 5.26 -31.87
C SER A 16 11.59 5.10 -30.44
N CYS A 17 12.49 4.91 -29.48
CA CYS A 17 12.24 5.05 -28.04
C CYS A 17 13.49 5.63 -27.36
N TRP A 18 13.67 5.45 -26.05
CA TRP A 18 14.83 5.98 -25.30
C TRP A 18 16.20 5.69 -25.94
N PRO A 19 16.50 4.46 -26.44
CA PRO A 19 17.78 4.17 -27.09
C PRO A 19 17.91 4.71 -28.53
N GLY A 20 16.94 5.47 -29.03
CA GLY A 20 16.81 5.79 -30.45
C GLY A 20 16.09 4.66 -31.21
N LEU A 21 16.58 4.31 -32.40
CA LEU A 21 15.98 3.26 -33.22
C LEU A 21 16.04 1.91 -32.48
N SER A 22 14.87 1.37 -32.18
CA SER A 22 14.67 0.20 -31.31
C SER A 22 13.74 -0.82 -31.97
N SER A 23 13.77 -2.05 -31.46
CA SER A 23 12.77 -3.08 -31.73
C SER A 23 12.09 -3.48 -30.43
N TRP A 24 10.89 -4.04 -30.55
CA TRP A 24 10.10 -4.55 -29.43
C TRP A 24 10.10 -6.09 -29.44
N ILE A 25 10.08 -6.69 -28.25
CA ILE A 25 9.89 -8.13 -28.08
C ILE A 25 8.41 -8.44 -28.25
N ASP A 26 8.06 -9.48 -29.00
CA ASP A 26 6.69 -9.93 -29.10
C ASP A 26 6.33 -10.76 -27.86
N PHE A 27 5.88 -10.09 -26.78
CA PHE A 27 5.54 -10.78 -25.53
C PHE A 27 4.35 -11.74 -25.65
N LEU A 28 3.59 -11.69 -26.76
CA LEU A 28 2.51 -12.62 -27.07
C LEU A 28 3.04 -13.95 -27.64
N ASN A 29 4.30 -13.98 -28.07
CA ASN A 29 4.98 -15.21 -28.49
C ASN A 29 5.55 -15.92 -27.24
N PRO A 30 5.07 -17.13 -26.88
CA PRO A 30 5.54 -17.85 -25.70
C PRO A 30 7.06 -18.10 -25.67
N GLU A 31 7.67 -18.30 -26.85
CA GLU A 31 9.12 -18.52 -26.92
C GLU A 31 9.91 -17.22 -26.71
N ALA A 32 9.40 -16.10 -27.23
CA ALA A 32 10.02 -14.79 -27.00
C ALA A 32 9.85 -14.34 -25.55
N LEU A 33 8.70 -14.65 -24.94
CA LEU A 33 8.43 -14.42 -23.53
C LEU A 33 9.37 -15.24 -22.64
N SER A 34 9.50 -16.55 -22.89
CA SER A 34 10.43 -17.42 -22.16
C SER A 34 11.88 -16.98 -22.31
N TYR A 35 12.29 -16.57 -23.51
CA TYR A 35 13.59 -15.96 -23.73
C TYR A 35 13.78 -14.69 -22.89
N TYR A 36 12.80 -13.78 -22.87
CA TYR A 36 12.85 -12.58 -22.04
C TYR A 36 12.95 -12.89 -20.54
N SER A 37 12.18 -13.86 -20.03
CA SER A 37 12.27 -14.31 -18.63
C SER A 37 13.67 -14.82 -18.28
N SER A 38 14.30 -15.59 -19.17
CA SER A 38 15.66 -16.09 -18.96
C SER A 38 16.69 -14.96 -18.86
N LEU A 39 16.55 -13.90 -19.67
CA LEU A 39 17.39 -12.70 -19.58
C LEU A 39 17.20 -11.95 -18.26
N ILE A 40 15.96 -11.85 -17.77
CA ILE A 40 15.68 -11.24 -16.46
C ILE A 40 16.33 -12.07 -15.35
N SER A 41 16.21 -13.39 -15.38
CA SER A 41 16.86 -14.30 -14.42
C SER A 41 18.39 -14.11 -14.44
N GLU A 42 19.02 -14.18 -15.62
CA GLU A 42 20.47 -14.03 -15.79
C GLU A 42 20.97 -12.65 -15.34
N PHE A 43 20.25 -11.57 -15.65
CA PHE A 43 20.66 -10.21 -15.27
C PHE A 43 20.51 -9.96 -13.76
N SER A 44 19.47 -10.50 -13.14
CA SER A 44 19.04 -10.09 -11.80
C SER A 44 19.59 -10.96 -10.67
N GLN A 45 20.69 -11.71 -10.86
CA GLN A 45 21.25 -12.69 -9.89
C GLN A 45 21.40 -12.19 -8.44
N ASN A 46 21.60 -10.88 -8.23
CA ASN A 46 21.49 -10.31 -6.90
C ASN A 46 20.02 -10.34 -6.41
N LYS A 47 19.74 -11.17 -5.40
CA LYS A 47 18.38 -11.38 -4.85
C LYS A 47 17.74 -10.10 -4.25
N ASN A 48 18.52 -9.07 -3.95
CA ASN A 48 18.03 -7.76 -3.48
C ASN A 48 17.69 -6.79 -4.63
N LEU A 49 17.98 -7.16 -5.88
CA LEU A 49 17.60 -6.39 -7.07
C LEU A 49 16.17 -6.77 -7.47
N HIS A 50 15.31 -5.79 -7.69
CA HIS A 50 13.96 -5.97 -8.19
C HIS A 50 13.76 -5.15 -9.46
N ILE A 51 12.64 -5.36 -10.18
CA ILE A 51 12.49 -4.85 -11.55
C ILE A 51 11.32 -3.89 -11.66
N TRP A 52 11.56 -2.81 -12.40
CA TRP A 52 10.54 -1.87 -12.83
C TRP A 52 10.36 -2.01 -14.35
N ASN A 53 9.16 -2.41 -14.79
CA ASN A 53 8.73 -2.38 -16.18
C ASN A 53 8.04 -1.04 -16.47
N ASP A 54 8.66 -0.26 -17.33
CA ASP A 54 8.16 1.03 -17.79
C ASP A 54 8.05 1.01 -19.32
N MET A 55 7.34 1.98 -19.88
CA MET A 55 7.16 2.16 -21.32
C MET A 55 6.49 0.97 -22.02
N ASN A 56 5.73 0.18 -21.27
CA ASN A 56 5.25 -1.14 -21.69
C ASN A 56 3.85 -1.16 -22.29
N GLU A 57 3.25 -0.01 -22.61
CA GLU A 57 1.94 0.08 -23.28
C GLU A 57 1.84 -0.70 -24.61
N PRO A 58 2.81 -0.68 -25.54
CA PRO A 58 4.17 -0.12 -25.56
C PRO A 58 4.24 1.35 -25.96
N SER A 59 5.10 2.13 -25.31
CA SER A 59 5.40 3.50 -25.74
C SER A 59 6.35 3.51 -26.94
N VAL A 60 5.92 4.18 -28.01
CA VAL A 60 6.65 4.35 -29.26
C VAL A 60 6.73 5.85 -29.60
N PHE A 61 7.92 6.43 -29.54
CA PHE A 61 8.07 7.87 -29.73
C PHE A 61 7.74 8.30 -31.15
N LYS A 62 7.02 9.42 -31.27
CA LYS A 62 6.62 10.06 -32.53
C LYS A 62 5.64 9.23 -33.39
N ALA A 63 5.15 8.10 -32.88
CA ALA A 63 4.03 7.38 -33.48
C ALA A 63 2.70 8.05 -33.12
N GLU A 64 1.65 7.70 -33.86
CA GLU A 64 0.28 8.05 -33.51
C GLU A 64 -0.06 7.52 -32.11
N GLU A 65 -0.68 8.36 -31.29
CA GLU A 65 -0.97 8.08 -29.87
C GLU A 65 0.25 7.61 -29.05
N GLN A 66 1.46 7.83 -29.56
CA GLN A 66 2.72 7.37 -28.99
C GLN A 66 2.76 5.85 -28.71
N THR A 67 2.11 5.03 -29.55
CA THR A 67 2.14 3.57 -29.41
C THR A 67 2.34 2.84 -30.75
N MET A 68 2.41 1.51 -30.70
CA MET A 68 2.59 0.66 -31.87
C MET A 68 1.35 0.70 -32.77
N ASN A 69 1.56 0.76 -34.09
CA ASN A 69 0.47 0.81 -35.05
C ASN A 69 -0.44 -0.42 -34.92
N GLY A 70 -1.75 -0.21 -34.86
CA GLY A 70 -2.76 -1.27 -34.64
C GLY A 70 -2.72 -2.42 -35.65
N SER A 71 -2.23 -2.20 -36.87
CA SER A 71 -2.09 -3.23 -37.91
C SER A 71 -0.78 -4.03 -37.83
N CYS A 72 0.11 -3.74 -36.87
CA CYS A 72 1.27 -4.60 -36.62
C CYS A 72 0.81 -6.01 -36.23
N VAL A 73 1.56 -7.03 -36.62
CA VAL A 73 1.19 -8.43 -36.50
C VAL A 73 2.06 -9.10 -35.43
N HIS A 74 1.40 -9.74 -34.47
CA HIS A 74 1.98 -10.54 -33.40
C HIS A 74 1.94 -12.04 -33.73
N HIS A 75 2.45 -12.86 -32.81
CA HIS A 75 2.34 -14.31 -32.83
C HIS A 75 0.93 -14.80 -33.20
N GLU A 76 0.86 -15.91 -33.94
CA GLU A 76 -0.39 -16.48 -34.50
C GLU A 76 -1.19 -15.55 -35.44
N GLY A 77 -0.63 -14.40 -35.84
CA GLY A 77 -1.25 -13.51 -36.82
C GLY A 77 -2.23 -12.48 -36.24
N TRP A 78 -2.31 -12.37 -34.90
CA TRP A 78 -3.11 -11.33 -34.23
C TRP A 78 -2.60 -9.93 -34.57
N GLN A 79 -3.52 -8.99 -34.78
CA GLN A 79 -3.12 -7.59 -34.97
C GLN A 79 -2.93 -6.91 -33.62
N HIS A 80 -2.07 -5.90 -33.56
CA HIS A 80 -1.77 -5.18 -32.33
C HIS A 80 -3.03 -4.58 -31.70
N GLN A 81 -3.96 -4.08 -32.49
CA GLN A 81 -5.25 -3.57 -32.00
C GLN A 81 -6.08 -4.62 -31.23
N ASP A 82 -5.91 -5.91 -31.54
CA ASP A 82 -6.65 -6.99 -30.89
C ASP A 82 -6.08 -7.31 -29.49
N VAL A 83 -4.79 -7.02 -29.28
CA VAL A 83 -4.01 -7.45 -28.10
C VAL A 83 -3.32 -6.30 -27.37
N HIS A 84 -3.51 -5.05 -27.79
CA HIS A 84 -2.79 -3.86 -27.33
C HIS A 84 -2.72 -3.79 -25.80
N ASN A 85 -3.88 -3.82 -25.13
CA ASN A 85 -3.97 -3.72 -23.67
C ASN A 85 -3.33 -4.91 -22.91
N GLN A 86 -3.05 -6.03 -23.57
CA GLN A 86 -2.39 -7.19 -22.97
C GLN A 86 -0.88 -7.16 -23.15
N TYR A 87 -0.34 -6.32 -24.03
CA TYR A 87 1.08 -6.32 -24.37
C TYR A 87 1.96 -6.09 -23.13
N GLY A 88 1.68 -5.03 -22.36
CA GLY A 88 2.40 -4.75 -21.12
C GLY A 88 2.19 -5.77 -20.02
N PHE A 89 0.98 -6.35 -19.94
CA PHE A 89 0.66 -7.44 -19.02
C PHE A 89 1.54 -8.67 -19.26
N TYR A 90 1.76 -9.06 -20.51
CA TYR A 90 2.66 -10.17 -20.82
C TYR A 90 4.12 -9.84 -20.55
N GLN A 91 4.58 -8.60 -20.75
CA GLN A 91 5.92 -8.21 -20.29
C GLN A 91 6.06 -8.40 -18.78
N THR A 92 5.06 -7.98 -18.00
CA THR A 92 5.05 -8.13 -16.54
C THR A 92 5.13 -9.60 -16.13
N ILE A 93 4.37 -10.49 -16.79
CA ILE A 93 4.45 -11.94 -16.57
C ILE A 93 5.88 -12.43 -16.83
N GLY A 94 6.47 -12.08 -17.97
CA GLY A 94 7.82 -12.51 -18.31
C GLY A 94 8.86 -12.05 -17.29
N THR A 95 8.74 -10.81 -16.80
CA THR A 95 9.60 -10.29 -15.73
C THR A 95 9.40 -11.05 -14.42
N TYR A 96 8.14 -11.27 -14.03
CA TYR A 96 7.80 -12.02 -12.82
C TYR A 96 8.40 -13.43 -12.86
N ASP A 97 8.21 -14.15 -13.98
CA ASP A 97 8.71 -15.50 -14.18
C ASP A 97 10.24 -15.56 -14.11
N GLY A 98 10.95 -14.58 -14.69
CA GLY A 98 12.41 -14.49 -14.57
C GLY A 98 12.88 -14.28 -13.12
N LEU A 99 12.14 -13.48 -12.33
CA LEU A 99 12.44 -13.28 -10.91
C LEU A 99 12.10 -14.52 -10.06
N MET A 100 11.05 -15.26 -10.42
CA MET A 100 10.72 -16.56 -9.83
C MET A 100 11.84 -17.56 -10.07
N GLU A 101 12.31 -17.69 -11.31
CA GLU A 101 13.39 -18.60 -11.69
C GLU A 101 14.68 -18.29 -10.91
N ARG A 102 15.09 -17.01 -10.88
CA ARG A 102 16.23 -16.56 -10.07
C ARG A 102 16.05 -16.88 -8.58
N GLY A 103 14.84 -16.72 -8.08
CA GLY A 103 14.48 -17.04 -6.71
C GLY A 103 14.43 -18.55 -6.42
N GLU A 104 14.76 -19.42 -7.38
CA GLU A 104 14.59 -20.87 -7.33
C GLU A 104 13.14 -21.26 -6.97
N TYR A 105 12.19 -20.41 -7.39
CA TYR A 105 10.77 -20.48 -7.05
C TYR A 105 10.48 -20.43 -5.54
N GLN A 106 11.47 -20.00 -4.73
CA GLN A 106 11.34 -19.86 -3.28
C GLN A 106 11.02 -18.44 -2.85
N LEU A 107 11.41 -17.42 -3.62
CA LEU A 107 11.31 -16.02 -3.21
C LEU A 107 10.23 -15.27 -3.99
N ARG A 108 9.40 -14.50 -3.27
CA ARG A 108 8.36 -13.65 -3.86
C ARG A 108 8.99 -12.53 -4.70
N PRO A 109 8.58 -12.35 -5.97
CA PRO A 109 9.03 -11.23 -6.79
C PRO A 109 8.45 -9.89 -6.32
N PHE A 110 9.17 -8.82 -6.64
CA PHE A 110 8.60 -7.48 -6.68
C PHE A 110 8.83 -6.93 -8.09
N VAL A 111 7.73 -6.62 -8.78
CA VAL A 111 7.72 -5.97 -10.08
C VAL A 111 6.83 -4.75 -9.98
N LEU A 112 7.29 -3.62 -10.49
CA LEU A 112 6.47 -2.43 -10.70
C LEU A 112 6.14 -2.34 -12.19
N THR A 113 4.89 -2.08 -12.58
CA THR A 113 4.48 -1.96 -13.99
C THR A 113 3.69 -0.68 -14.27
N ARG A 114 3.91 -0.07 -15.45
CA ARG A 114 3.11 1.09 -15.89
C ARG A 114 1.81 0.64 -16.51
N SER A 115 1.85 -0.01 -17.65
CA SER A 115 0.64 -0.57 -18.25
C SER A 115 0.25 -1.87 -17.55
N PHE A 116 -1.06 -2.15 -17.52
CA PHE A 116 -1.63 -3.31 -16.85
C PHE A 116 -2.94 -3.74 -17.52
N PHE A 117 -3.40 -4.94 -17.19
CA PHE A 117 -4.69 -5.48 -17.64
C PHE A 117 -5.35 -6.27 -16.50
N ALA A 118 -6.57 -6.75 -16.72
CA ALA A 118 -7.24 -7.64 -15.79
C ALA A 118 -6.36 -8.88 -15.52
N GLY A 119 -5.92 -9.05 -14.27
CA GLY A 119 -5.00 -10.11 -13.86
C GLY A 119 -3.60 -9.65 -13.47
N SER A 120 -3.22 -8.39 -13.75
CA SER A 120 -1.91 -7.83 -13.38
C SER A 120 -1.65 -7.85 -11.87
N GLN A 121 -2.68 -7.82 -11.03
CA GLN A 121 -2.55 -7.87 -9.57
C GLN A 121 -1.84 -9.15 -9.05
N ARG A 122 -1.77 -10.20 -9.87
CA ARG A 122 -1.03 -11.43 -9.53
C ARG A 122 0.49 -11.28 -9.63
N TYR A 123 0.99 -10.27 -10.34
CA TYR A 123 2.38 -10.21 -10.78
C TYR A 123 3.10 -8.92 -10.37
N ALA A 124 2.38 -7.81 -10.17
CA ALA A 124 3.04 -6.52 -9.98
C ALA A 124 2.26 -5.53 -9.10
N ALA A 125 3.02 -4.61 -8.54
CA ALA A 125 2.51 -3.30 -8.13
C ALA A 125 2.36 -2.39 -9.36
N HIS A 126 1.52 -1.37 -9.24
CA HIS A 126 1.33 -0.34 -10.26
C HIS A 126 1.51 1.07 -9.67
N TRP A 127 1.77 2.04 -10.54
CA TRP A 127 1.69 3.45 -10.19
C TRP A 127 1.04 4.25 -11.32
N THR A 128 0.34 5.32 -10.96
CA THR A 128 -0.52 6.12 -11.87
C THR A 128 0.23 6.92 -12.96
N GLY A 129 1.46 6.56 -13.29
CA GLY A 129 2.27 7.19 -14.33
C GLY A 129 2.83 8.56 -13.96
N ASP A 130 3.19 9.30 -15.00
CA ASP A 130 3.91 10.58 -14.94
C ASP A 130 2.97 11.73 -14.51
N ASN A 131 2.73 11.83 -13.19
CA ASN A 131 1.91 12.89 -12.60
C ASN A 131 2.69 14.23 -12.50
N VAL A 132 1.99 15.35 -12.29
CA VAL A 132 2.59 16.69 -12.24
C VAL A 132 2.69 17.17 -10.80
N ALA A 133 3.79 17.85 -10.45
CA ALA A 133 4.07 18.53 -9.18
C ALA A 133 3.04 19.64 -8.82
N SER A 134 1.78 19.27 -8.55
CA SER A 134 0.65 20.18 -8.32
C SER A 134 -0.34 19.65 -7.28
N TRP A 135 -1.13 20.56 -6.69
CA TRP A 135 -2.17 20.22 -5.72
C TRP A 135 -3.31 19.41 -6.34
N GLU A 136 -3.65 19.70 -7.59
CA GLU A 136 -4.65 18.98 -8.37
C GLU A 136 -4.26 17.51 -8.56
N HIS A 137 -2.98 17.23 -8.84
CA HIS A 137 -2.49 15.86 -8.98
C HIS A 137 -2.33 15.14 -7.63
N LEU A 138 -2.03 15.85 -6.55
CA LEU A 138 -2.14 15.30 -5.21
C LEU A 138 -3.61 14.90 -4.93
N LYS A 139 -4.57 15.78 -5.18
CA LYS A 139 -5.99 15.53 -4.96
C LYS A 139 -6.51 14.36 -5.81
N ILE A 140 -6.23 14.34 -7.11
CA ILE A 140 -6.74 13.29 -8.02
C ILE A 140 -6.10 11.92 -7.78
N SER A 141 -4.95 11.86 -7.10
CA SER A 141 -4.32 10.58 -6.79
C SER A 141 -5.21 9.69 -5.92
N VAL A 142 -6.03 10.25 -5.02
CA VAL A 142 -6.94 9.48 -4.16
C VAL A 142 -8.00 8.72 -4.99
N PRO A 143 -8.84 9.37 -5.82
CA PRO A 143 -9.83 8.65 -6.63
C PRO A 143 -9.21 7.69 -7.65
N MET A 144 -8.04 7.99 -8.21
CA MET A 144 -7.35 7.07 -9.13
C MET A 144 -6.96 5.76 -8.42
N ILE A 145 -6.27 5.87 -7.29
CA ILE A 145 -5.81 4.71 -6.51
C ILE A 145 -7.02 3.91 -5.98
N LEU A 146 -8.10 4.59 -5.56
CA LEU A 146 -9.35 3.93 -5.15
C LEU A 146 -10.00 3.15 -6.30
N THR A 147 -10.09 3.74 -7.48
CA THR A 147 -10.67 3.10 -8.67
C THR A 147 -9.92 1.83 -9.02
N GLU A 148 -8.60 1.88 -9.01
CA GLU A 148 -7.75 0.74 -9.30
C GLU A 148 -7.79 -0.35 -8.22
N ALA A 149 -7.82 0.04 -6.95
CA ALA A 149 -7.98 -0.90 -5.85
C ALA A 149 -9.31 -1.66 -5.95
N LEU A 150 -10.42 -0.98 -6.29
CA LEU A 150 -11.72 -1.59 -6.56
C LEU A 150 -11.70 -2.49 -7.80
N ALA A 151 -10.93 -2.13 -8.83
CA ALA A 151 -10.74 -2.94 -10.03
C ALA A 151 -9.85 -4.18 -9.79
N GLY A 152 -9.31 -4.35 -8.58
CA GLY A 152 -8.60 -5.54 -8.13
C GLY A 152 -7.08 -5.40 -8.09
N ILE A 153 -6.49 -4.29 -8.56
CA ILE A 153 -5.05 -4.01 -8.43
C ILE A 153 -4.79 -3.14 -7.22
N SER A 154 -4.88 -3.74 -6.03
CA SER A 154 -4.79 -2.96 -4.79
C SER A 154 -3.38 -2.53 -4.40
N PHE A 155 -2.33 -3.05 -5.04
CA PHE A 155 -0.94 -2.61 -4.80
C PHE A 155 -0.58 -1.43 -5.72
N VAL A 156 -1.27 -0.32 -5.53
CA VAL A 156 -1.19 0.88 -6.38
C VAL A 156 -0.77 2.11 -5.56
N GLY A 157 -0.14 3.09 -6.23
CA GLY A 157 0.23 4.38 -5.66
C GLY A 157 0.47 5.45 -6.72
N ALA A 158 0.87 6.64 -6.30
CA ALA A 158 1.26 7.74 -7.17
C ALA A 158 2.64 8.26 -6.79
N ASP A 159 3.34 8.91 -7.71
CA ASP A 159 4.66 9.46 -7.44
C ASP A 159 4.56 10.64 -6.45
N VAL A 160 5.13 10.43 -5.27
CA VAL A 160 5.17 11.40 -4.17
C VAL A 160 6.13 12.52 -4.54
N GLY A 161 5.64 13.75 -4.51
CA GLY A 161 6.36 14.91 -5.03
C GLY A 161 5.99 15.26 -6.48
N GLY A 162 5.32 14.37 -7.22
CA GLY A 162 4.94 14.60 -8.61
C GLY A 162 6.10 14.41 -9.56
N PHE A 163 5.93 13.59 -10.59
CA PHE A 163 6.98 13.28 -11.54
C PHE A 163 7.49 14.54 -12.25
N THR A 164 6.60 15.30 -12.89
CA THR A 164 6.98 16.48 -13.66
C THR A 164 6.93 17.77 -12.84
N GLY A 165 8.03 18.53 -12.89
CA GLY A 165 8.14 19.84 -12.25
C GLY A 165 8.57 19.82 -10.78
N ASN A 166 8.59 21.01 -10.16
CA ASN A 166 9.13 21.23 -8.81
C ASN A 166 8.02 21.60 -7.82
N PRO A 167 7.68 20.74 -6.85
CA PRO A 167 6.68 21.06 -5.84
C PRO A 167 7.22 22.13 -4.89
N SER A 168 6.32 22.94 -4.33
CA SER A 168 6.66 23.74 -3.16
C SER A 168 6.99 22.82 -1.96
N GLU A 169 7.72 23.33 -0.97
CA GLU A 169 8.00 22.56 0.25
C GLU A 169 6.72 22.09 0.94
N GLU A 170 5.67 22.94 0.96
CA GLU A 170 4.37 22.59 1.52
C GLU A 170 3.72 21.43 0.75
N LEU A 171 3.67 21.51 -0.58
CA LEU A 171 3.09 20.47 -1.43
C LEU A 171 3.84 19.15 -1.25
N LEU A 172 5.18 19.17 -1.23
CA LEU A 172 5.98 17.96 -1.03
C LEU A 172 5.63 17.27 0.30
N GLN A 173 5.57 18.03 1.39
CA GLN A 173 5.22 17.51 2.71
C GLN A 173 3.81 16.91 2.75
N ARG A 174 2.82 17.58 2.13
CA ARG A 174 1.46 17.01 1.98
C ARG A 174 1.45 15.74 1.16
N TRP A 175 2.31 15.65 0.15
CA TRP A 175 2.44 14.44 -0.64
C TRP A 175 3.01 13.26 0.13
N TYR A 176 4.02 13.49 0.96
CA TYR A 176 4.52 12.44 1.85
C TYR A 176 3.43 11.98 2.82
N GLN A 177 2.65 12.92 3.36
CA GLN A 177 1.55 12.62 4.28
C GLN A 177 0.48 11.74 3.62
N ALA A 178 0.06 12.07 2.40
CA ALA A 178 -0.87 11.24 1.63
C ALA A 178 -0.25 9.88 1.26
N GLY A 179 0.94 9.90 0.66
CA GLY A 179 1.63 8.72 0.14
C GLY A 179 1.99 7.68 1.20
N ALA A 180 2.25 8.11 2.45
CA ALA A 180 2.46 7.20 3.57
C ALA A 180 1.28 6.24 3.80
N TRP A 181 0.08 6.63 3.35
CA TRP A 181 -1.15 5.84 3.42
C TRP A 181 -1.57 5.19 2.08
N TYR A 182 -0.74 5.26 1.04
CA TYR A 182 -0.98 4.53 -0.21
C TYR A 182 -0.38 3.12 -0.19
N PRO A 183 -1.05 2.10 -0.76
CA PRO A 183 -0.51 0.74 -0.81
C PRO A 183 0.92 0.68 -1.34
N PHE A 184 1.18 1.31 -2.49
CA PHE A 184 2.53 1.55 -3.03
C PHE A 184 2.98 2.98 -2.72
N PHE A 185 4.16 3.13 -2.10
CA PHE A 185 4.67 4.41 -1.62
C PHE A 185 6.09 4.67 -2.15
N ARG A 186 6.19 5.52 -3.18
CA ARG A 186 7.45 5.90 -3.86
C ARG A 186 7.50 7.40 -4.09
N ALA A 187 8.65 8.01 -3.79
CA ALA A 187 8.99 9.34 -4.29
C ALA A 187 9.82 9.20 -5.58
N HIS A 188 9.42 9.89 -6.63
CA HIS A 188 10.06 9.83 -7.94
C HIS A 188 9.90 11.17 -8.68
N SER A 189 10.84 11.56 -9.53
CA SER A 189 10.84 12.82 -10.27
C SER A 189 11.50 12.65 -11.64
N ASP A 190 11.13 13.54 -12.57
CA ASP A 190 11.76 13.59 -13.88
C ASP A 190 13.22 14.08 -13.80
N VAL A 191 13.95 13.93 -14.91
CA VAL A 191 15.38 14.25 -15.02
C VAL A 191 15.70 15.75 -14.90
N ASN A 192 14.73 16.62 -15.14
CA ASN A 192 14.86 18.08 -15.11
C ASN A 192 14.41 18.69 -13.77
N ALA A 193 13.76 17.91 -12.91
CA ALA A 193 13.33 18.34 -11.59
C ALA A 193 14.52 18.54 -10.63
N ASP A 194 14.36 19.47 -9.69
CA ASP A 194 15.33 19.72 -8.64
C ASP A 194 15.45 18.52 -7.70
N ARG A 195 16.65 18.31 -7.16
CA ARG A 195 16.90 17.30 -6.13
C ARG A 195 16.06 17.60 -4.90
N ARG A 196 15.33 16.59 -4.42
CA ARG A 196 14.32 16.73 -3.37
C ARG A 196 14.26 15.53 -2.43
N GLU A 197 15.39 14.82 -2.28
CA GLU A 197 15.50 13.83 -1.22
C GLU A 197 15.23 14.48 0.15
N PRO A 198 14.50 13.82 1.07
CA PRO A 198 14.07 14.44 2.32
C PRO A 198 15.16 15.12 3.14
N TYR A 199 16.39 14.61 3.09
CA TYR A 199 17.53 15.13 3.84
C TYR A 199 18.12 16.44 3.29
N LEU A 200 17.62 16.96 2.16
CA LEU A 200 18.07 18.22 1.57
C LEU A 200 17.40 19.44 2.19
N PHE A 201 16.29 19.26 2.89
CA PHE A 201 15.51 20.35 3.49
C PHE A 201 16.03 20.73 4.88
N ASN A 202 15.49 21.81 5.47
CA ASN A 202 15.82 22.20 6.85
C ASN A 202 15.31 21.18 7.89
N GLU A 203 15.78 21.29 9.14
CA GLU A 203 15.44 20.34 10.22
C GLU A 203 13.94 20.22 10.49
N GLU A 204 13.18 21.30 10.32
CA GLU A 204 11.74 21.33 10.57
C GLU A 204 10.99 20.45 9.56
N VAL A 205 11.29 20.63 8.27
CA VAL A 205 10.76 19.81 7.18
C VAL A 205 11.23 18.35 7.34
N GLN A 206 12.52 18.13 7.62
CA GLN A 206 13.05 16.79 7.84
C GLN A 206 12.33 16.05 8.99
N THR A 207 12.00 16.76 10.07
CA THR A 207 11.27 16.19 11.21
C THR A 207 9.88 15.74 10.80
N ARG A 208 9.09 16.60 10.13
CA ARG A 208 7.76 16.24 9.63
C ARG A 208 7.79 15.07 8.65
N LEU A 209 8.73 15.07 7.71
CA LEU A 209 8.90 13.97 6.76
C LEU A 209 9.28 12.68 7.48
N LYS A 210 10.19 12.73 8.46
CA LYS A 210 10.57 11.58 9.28
C LYS A 210 9.39 11.03 10.09
N ASP A 211 8.59 11.90 10.69
CA ASP A 211 7.40 11.49 11.45
C ASP A 211 6.36 10.84 10.54
N THR A 212 6.18 11.37 9.33
CA THR A 212 5.33 10.76 8.30
C THR A 212 5.82 9.36 7.89
N LEU A 213 7.13 9.21 7.64
CA LEU A 213 7.74 7.90 7.34
C LEU A 213 7.57 6.93 8.52
N ARG A 214 7.76 7.40 9.75
CA ARG A 214 7.52 6.63 10.96
C ARG A 214 6.07 6.19 11.08
N GLN A 215 5.09 7.02 10.71
CA GLN A 215 3.69 6.59 10.68
C GLN A 215 3.48 5.41 9.72
N ARG A 216 4.03 5.46 8.50
CA ARG A 216 3.97 4.30 7.59
C ARG A 216 4.62 3.07 8.23
N TYR A 217 5.85 3.20 8.71
CA TYR A 217 6.62 2.09 9.28
C TYR A 217 5.92 1.46 10.50
N ARG A 218 5.32 2.30 11.36
CA ARG A 218 4.56 1.87 12.53
C ARG A 218 3.40 0.95 12.18
N HIS A 219 2.69 1.23 11.08
CA HIS A 219 1.50 0.49 10.67
C HIS A 219 1.78 -0.66 9.69
N LEU A 220 3.05 -0.97 9.38
CA LEU A 220 3.39 -2.07 8.47
C LEU A 220 2.78 -3.43 8.85
N PRO A 221 2.65 -3.83 10.14
CA PRO A 221 1.94 -5.06 10.50
C PRO A 221 0.49 -5.09 10.01
N TYR A 222 -0.21 -3.96 10.13
CA TYR A 222 -1.58 -3.82 9.65
C TYR A 222 -1.64 -3.84 8.11
N TRP A 223 -0.76 -3.08 7.43
CA TRP A 223 -0.65 -3.14 5.97
C TRP A 223 -0.42 -4.56 5.46
N TYR A 224 0.51 -5.29 6.08
CA TYR A 224 0.88 -6.64 5.68
C TYR A 224 -0.27 -7.63 5.91
N THR A 225 -1.02 -7.45 7.00
CA THR A 225 -2.24 -8.21 7.27
C THR A 225 -3.31 -7.96 6.20
N LEU A 226 -3.51 -6.70 5.78
CA LEU A 226 -4.47 -6.39 4.72
C LEU A 226 -4.05 -6.96 3.36
N PHE A 227 -2.75 -7.00 3.03
CA PHE A 227 -2.28 -7.65 1.81
C PHE A 227 -2.48 -9.18 1.84
N TRP A 228 -2.34 -9.81 3.02
CA TRP A 228 -2.71 -11.22 3.20
C TRP A 228 -4.21 -11.45 2.99
N GLU A 229 -5.05 -10.58 3.54
CA GLU A 229 -6.50 -10.66 3.37
C GLU A 229 -6.92 -10.41 1.92
N HIS A 230 -6.29 -9.44 1.24
CA HIS A 230 -6.45 -9.21 -0.20
C HIS A 230 -6.07 -10.44 -1.02
N TYR A 231 -4.94 -11.09 -0.71
CA TYR A 231 -4.53 -12.34 -1.36
C TYR A 231 -5.59 -13.46 -1.20
N ARG A 232 -6.20 -13.59 -0.02
CA ARG A 232 -7.19 -14.65 0.27
C ARG A 232 -8.58 -14.38 -0.31
N THR A 233 -9.01 -13.13 -0.31
CA THR A 233 -10.43 -12.77 -0.52
C THR A 233 -10.67 -11.89 -1.74
N GLY A 234 -9.62 -11.23 -2.25
CA GLY A 234 -9.72 -10.20 -3.26
C GLY A 234 -10.20 -8.84 -2.72
N GLU A 235 -10.48 -8.70 -1.42
CA GLU A 235 -10.90 -7.41 -0.87
C GLU A 235 -9.82 -6.33 -1.06
N PRO A 236 -10.16 -5.11 -1.51
CA PRO A 236 -9.18 -4.03 -1.66
C PRO A 236 -8.50 -3.68 -0.33
N VAL A 237 -7.20 -3.41 -0.37
CA VAL A 237 -6.38 -2.99 0.79
C VAL A 237 -6.79 -1.58 1.23
N ILE A 238 -7.04 -0.68 0.29
CA ILE A 238 -7.72 0.59 0.56
C ILE A 238 -9.09 0.62 -0.11
N ARG A 239 -10.05 1.30 0.49
CA ARG A 239 -11.47 1.19 0.14
C ARG A 239 -12.12 2.58 0.13
N PRO A 240 -12.99 2.89 -0.84
CA PRO A 240 -13.88 4.03 -0.69
C PRO A 240 -14.84 3.76 0.47
N LEU A 241 -15.38 4.81 1.09
CA LEU A 241 -16.34 4.63 2.18
C LEU A 241 -17.59 3.85 1.73
N SER A 242 -18.03 4.07 0.48
CA SER A 242 -19.15 3.34 -0.14
C SER A 242 -19.01 1.82 -0.14
N TYR A 243 -17.79 1.29 -0.03
CA TYR A 243 -17.55 -0.16 0.08
C TYR A 243 -18.13 -0.75 1.38
N HIS A 244 -18.06 -0.01 2.48
CA HIS A 244 -18.54 -0.45 3.80
C HIS A 244 -19.88 0.14 4.21
N TYR A 245 -20.22 1.32 3.69
CA TYR A 245 -21.41 2.09 4.12
C TYR A 245 -22.43 2.21 2.99
N THR A 246 -22.85 1.08 2.40
CA THR A 246 -23.73 1.02 1.22
C THR A 246 -25.13 1.62 1.43
N ASN A 247 -25.58 1.73 2.68
CA ASN A 247 -26.87 2.35 3.03
C ASN A 247 -26.79 3.87 3.20
N ASP A 248 -25.59 4.45 3.20
CA ASP A 248 -25.36 5.89 3.32
C ASP A 248 -25.13 6.48 1.93
N THR A 249 -26.13 7.16 1.36
CA THR A 249 -26.01 7.71 0.01
C THR A 249 -25.01 8.87 -0.08
N GLN A 250 -24.63 9.50 1.04
CA GLN A 250 -23.68 10.61 1.01
C GLN A 250 -22.26 10.13 0.69
N VAL A 251 -21.90 8.89 1.02
CA VAL A 251 -20.53 8.39 0.77
C VAL A 251 -20.28 8.01 -0.69
N LEU A 252 -21.29 8.07 -1.56
CA LEU A 252 -21.14 7.74 -2.98
C LEU A 252 -20.26 8.75 -3.73
N ASP A 253 -20.32 10.02 -3.33
CA ASP A 253 -19.56 11.12 -3.94
C ASP A 253 -18.30 11.50 -3.13
N VAL A 254 -17.96 10.71 -2.10
CA VAL A 254 -16.77 10.96 -1.26
C VAL A 254 -15.56 10.29 -1.88
N ASP A 255 -14.69 11.10 -2.48
CA ASP A 255 -13.45 10.67 -3.15
C ASP A 255 -12.18 11.38 -2.64
N SER A 256 -12.31 12.25 -1.64
CA SER A 256 -11.22 12.98 -1.00
C SER A 256 -10.59 12.24 0.19
N GLU A 257 -11.16 11.10 0.58
CA GLU A 257 -10.74 10.29 1.71
C GLU A 257 -11.00 8.81 1.44
N PHE A 258 -10.35 7.96 2.22
CA PHE A 258 -10.39 6.51 2.02
C PHE A 258 -10.20 5.77 3.34
N LEU A 259 -10.59 4.50 3.33
CA LEU A 259 -10.29 3.56 4.39
C LEU A 259 -9.06 2.74 4.04
N VAL A 260 -8.21 2.46 5.02
CA VAL A 260 -7.18 1.42 4.97
C VAL A 260 -7.72 0.20 5.71
N GLY A 261 -8.06 -0.84 4.95
CA GLY A 261 -8.91 -1.93 5.41
C GLY A 261 -10.28 -1.42 5.85
N ALA A 262 -10.78 -1.94 6.97
CA ALA A 262 -12.04 -1.48 7.56
C ALA A 262 -11.86 -0.52 8.75
N HIS A 263 -10.63 -0.32 9.24
CA HIS A 263 -10.39 0.24 10.57
C HIS A 263 -9.75 1.62 10.63
N ILE A 264 -9.13 2.10 9.55
CA ILE A 264 -8.45 3.40 9.54
C ILE A 264 -9.04 4.25 8.44
N LEU A 265 -9.59 5.42 8.79
CA LEU A 265 -10.02 6.44 7.83
C LEU A 265 -8.91 7.48 7.68
N VAL A 266 -8.58 7.85 6.44
CA VAL A 266 -7.54 8.82 6.10
C VAL A 266 -8.14 9.87 5.18
N HIS A 267 -8.00 11.14 5.57
CA HIS A 267 -8.34 12.29 4.74
C HIS A 267 -7.09 13.15 4.51
N PRO A 268 -6.35 12.95 3.40
CA PRO A 268 -5.17 13.75 3.12
C PRO A 268 -5.53 15.24 2.93
N VAL A 269 -4.65 16.14 3.36
CA VAL A 269 -4.82 17.58 3.11
C VAL A 269 -4.27 17.92 1.72
N CYS A 270 -5.17 18.15 0.77
CA CYS A 270 -4.83 18.35 -0.65
C CYS A 270 -5.03 19.79 -1.14
N GLU A 271 -5.02 20.78 -0.24
CA GLU A 271 -5.20 22.19 -0.59
C GLU A 271 -4.08 23.07 0.00
N GLU A 272 -3.60 24.04 -0.79
CA GLU A 272 -2.53 24.95 -0.38
C GLU A 272 -2.97 25.82 0.80
N LYS A 273 -2.12 25.94 1.82
CA LYS A 273 -2.34 26.78 3.02
C LYS A 273 -3.62 26.44 3.79
N ALA A 274 -4.17 25.24 3.60
CA ALA A 274 -5.37 24.79 4.30
C ALA A 274 -5.22 24.95 5.81
N LYS A 275 -6.26 25.52 6.43
CA LYS A 275 -6.40 25.65 7.89
C LYS A 275 -7.50 24.77 8.45
N HIS A 276 -8.41 24.35 7.59
CA HIS A 276 -9.48 23.43 7.93
C HIS A 276 -9.72 22.46 6.77
N VAL A 277 -10.26 21.30 7.09
CA VAL A 277 -10.76 20.32 6.11
C VAL A 277 -12.11 19.77 6.56
N HIS A 278 -12.89 19.28 5.60
CA HIS A 278 -14.20 18.65 5.83
C HIS A 278 -14.07 17.14 5.66
N VAL A 279 -14.00 16.43 6.79
CA VAL A 279 -13.87 14.95 6.81
C VAL A 279 -15.25 14.34 6.99
N TYR A 280 -15.62 13.36 6.17
CA TYR A 280 -16.89 12.65 6.36
C TYR A 280 -16.68 11.44 7.28
N LEU A 281 -17.34 11.43 8.44
CA LEU A 281 -17.28 10.28 9.36
C LEU A 281 -18.58 9.47 9.24
N PRO A 282 -18.55 8.26 8.66
CA PRO A 282 -19.73 7.43 8.44
C PRO A 282 -20.09 6.56 9.66
N GLY A 283 -21.19 5.81 9.57
CA GLY A 283 -21.60 4.79 10.56
C GLY A 283 -22.68 5.23 11.56
N GLY A 284 -23.16 6.47 11.44
CA GLY A 284 -24.21 7.04 12.28
C GLY A 284 -23.77 7.29 13.72
N ASP A 285 -24.74 7.63 14.58
CA ASP A 285 -24.49 7.86 16.00
C ASP A 285 -23.86 6.65 16.72
N GLY A 286 -24.03 5.43 16.21
CA GLY A 286 -23.52 4.20 16.85
C GLY A 286 -22.01 4.00 16.71
N GLU A 287 -21.41 4.55 15.66
CA GLU A 287 -20.00 4.36 15.34
C GLU A 287 -19.13 5.47 15.92
N LEU A 288 -17.98 5.08 16.47
CA LEU A 288 -16.98 5.99 17.03
C LEU A 288 -15.74 6.03 16.14
N TRP A 289 -15.14 7.22 16.04
CA TRP A 289 -13.91 7.47 15.32
C TRP A 289 -12.92 8.19 16.24
N TYR A 290 -11.81 7.53 16.57
CA TYR A 290 -10.75 8.04 17.43
C TYR A 290 -9.76 8.85 16.61
N ASN A 291 -9.52 10.11 16.96
CA ASN A 291 -8.56 10.95 16.24
C ASN A 291 -7.13 10.52 16.56
N LYS A 292 -6.30 10.24 15.54
CA LYS A 292 -4.90 9.86 15.72
C LYS A 292 -4.10 10.90 16.52
N ASP A 293 -4.38 12.19 16.33
CA ASP A 293 -3.64 13.28 16.98
C ASP A 293 -4.11 13.57 18.41
N ASP A 294 -5.31 13.09 18.76
CA ASP A 294 -5.82 13.12 20.14
C ASP A 294 -6.68 11.87 20.39
N LEU A 295 -6.01 10.80 20.82
CA LEU A 295 -6.63 9.48 21.01
C LEU A 295 -7.60 9.42 22.19
N ASN A 296 -7.69 10.48 23.00
CA ASN A 296 -8.72 10.61 24.04
C ASN A 296 -10.01 11.24 23.50
N SER A 297 -9.96 11.88 22.33
CA SER A 297 -11.10 12.46 21.65
C SER A 297 -11.72 11.48 20.66
N THR A 298 -13.04 11.36 20.72
CA THR A 298 -13.83 10.56 19.76
C THR A 298 -14.84 11.44 19.04
N TYR A 299 -15.06 11.11 17.77
CA TYR A 299 -16.11 11.65 16.95
C TYR A 299 -17.15 10.58 16.71
N LYS A 300 -18.40 11.00 16.47
CA LYS A 300 -19.45 10.09 16.03
C LYS A 300 -19.51 10.07 14.50
N GLY A 301 -20.01 8.97 13.95
CA GLY A 301 -20.26 8.76 12.53
C GLY A 301 -21.41 9.60 11.92
N THR A 302 -21.55 10.86 12.31
CA THR A 302 -22.71 11.70 11.96
C THR A 302 -22.50 12.54 10.70
N GLY A 303 -21.55 12.16 9.82
CA GLY A 303 -21.22 12.86 8.59
C GLY A 303 -20.11 13.89 8.76
N TYR A 304 -20.15 14.98 7.97
CA TYR A 304 -19.07 15.95 7.87
C TYR A 304 -18.68 16.62 9.19
N GLN A 305 -17.38 16.56 9.50
CA GLN A 305 -16.72 17.26 10.59
C GLN A 305 -15.77 18.33 10.01
N ASN A 306 -15.83 19.55 10.55
CA ASN A 306 -14.89 20.61 10.21
C ASN A 306 -13.71 20.57 11.18
N LEU A 307 -12.52 20.24 10.68
CA LEU A 307 -11.34 20.00 11.51
C LEU A 307 -10.25 21.00 11.20
N SER A 308 -9.68 21.62 12.24
CA SER A 308 -8.48 22.45 12.09
C SER A 308 -7.27 21.58 11.73
N VAL A 309 -6.49 22.03 10.75
CA VAL A 309 -5.26 21.35 10.33
C VAL A 309 -4.09 22.32 10.31
N THR A 310 -2.91 21.83 10.72
CA THR A 310 -1.62 22.48 10.46
C THR A 310 -0.82 21.64 9.47
N LEU A 311 0.40 22.07 9.12
CA LEU A 311 1.30 21.29 8.30
C LEU A 311 1.76 20.00 9.00
N ASP A 312 1.66 19.91 10.33
CA ASP A 312 2.00 18.71 11.10
C ASP A 312 0.83 17.71 11.19
N THR A 313 -0.38 18.12 10.80
CA THR A 313 -1.61 17.32 10.90
C THR A 313 -1.92 16.61 9.59
N ILE A 314 -2.18 15.30 9.68
CA ILE A 314 -2.96 14.54 8.69
C ILE A 314 -4.16 13.93 9.41
N PRO A 315 -5.41 14.29 9.03
CA PRO A 315 -6.60 13.69 9.61
C PRO A 315 -6.61 12.17 9.36
N VAL A 316 -6.43 11.42 10.44
CA VAL A 316 -6.48 9.95 10.48
C VAL A 316 -7.32 9.54 11.66
N PHE A 317 -8.27 8.65 11.44
CA PHE A 317 -9.18 8.17 12.46
C PHE A 317 -9.14 6.66 12.56
N TYR A 318 -9.10 6.15 13.79
CA TYR A 318 -9.25 4.74 14.07
C TYR A 318 -10.70 4.44 14.42
N LYS A 319 -11.29 3.44 13.77
CA LYS A 319 -12.66 3.01 14.02
C LYS A 319 -12.78 2.36 15.40
N GLY A 320 -13.75 2.77 16.20
CA GLY A 320 -14.13 2.08 17.42
C GLY A 320 -14.63 0.66 17.12
N GLY A 321 -14.25 -0.31 17.93
CA GLY A 321 -14.47 -1.72 17.64
C GLY A 321 -13.29 -2.40 16.96
N SER A 322 -12.14 -1.73 16.81
CA SER A 322 -10.98 -2.27 16.09
C SER A 322 -9.77 -2.58 16.98
N ILE A 323 -9.00 -3.58 16.57
CA ILE A 323 -7.68 -3.88 17.11
C ILE A 323 -6.66 -3.79 15.98
N ILE A 324 -5.69 -2.89 16.11
CA ILE A 324 -4.72 -2.56 15.07
C ILE A 324 -3.31 -2.93 15.55
N PRO A 325 -2.64 -3.91 14.91
CA PRO A 325 -1.26 -4.24 15.22
C PRO A 325 -0.30 -3.20 14.63
N VAL A 326 0.64 -2.72 15.46
CA VAL A 326 1.66 -1.75 15.09
C VAL A 326 3.04 -2.16 15.61
N GLN A 327 4.10 -1.52 15.11
CA GLN A 327 5.46 -1.61 15.67
C GLN A 327 5.94 -0.24 16.09
N ASP A 328 6.20 -0.06 17.39
CA ASP A 328 6.67 1.22 17.93
C ASP A 328 8.21 1.36 17.90
N THR A 329 8.93 0.30 17.51
CA THR A 329 10.38 0.35 17.32
C THR A 329 10.72 0.74 15.88
N PHE A 330 11.41 1.87 15.71
CA PHE A 330 11.82 2.36 14.39
C PHE A 330 13.24 1.93 14.05
N ARG A 331 13.42 1.34 12.86
CA ARG A 331 14.71 0.97 12.28
C ARG A 331 14.89 1.64 10.92
N SER A 332 16.04 1.43 10.29
CA SER A 332 16.35 1.98 8.96
C SER A 332 15.63 1.28 7.81
N SER A 333 15.11 0.07 8.01
CA SER A 333 14.41 -0.70 6.98
C SER A 333 13.49 -1.76 7.60
N THR A 334 12.57 -2.29 6.79
CA THR A 334 11.65 -3.38 7.19
C THR A 334 12.39 -4.67 7.56
N VAL A 335 13.50 -4.96 6.90
CA VAL A 335 14.38 -6.11 7.21
C VAL A 335 14.86 -6.06 8.67
N HIS A 336 15.24 -4.87 9.16
CA HIS A 336 15.67 -4.69 10.54
C HIS A 336 14.51 -4.69 11.54
N MET A 337 13.27 -4.50 11.09
CA MET A 337 12.06 -4.56 11.92
C MET A 337 11.41 -5.93 11.94
N LYS A 338 11.89 -6.89 11.12
CA LYS A 338 11.25 -8.19 10.94
C LYS A 338 11.03 -8.94 12.25
N ASP A 339 11.97 -8.87 13.18
CA ASP A 339 11.89 -9.57 14.47
C ASP A 339 11.48 -8.65 15.64
N ASP A 340 11.26 -7.35 15.38
CA ASP A 340 10.79 -6.43 16.41
C ASP A 340 9.34 -6.77 16.83
N PRO A 341 8.99 -6.66 18.12
CA PRO A 341 7.67 -7.04 18.62
C PRO A 341 6.58 -6.09 18.16
N ILE A 342 5.32 -6.55 18.25
CA ILE A 342 4.14 -5.73 17.96
C ILE A 342 3.55 -5.12 19.24
N THR A 343 2.80 -4.05 19.04
CA THR A 343 1.87 -3.44 19.99
C THR A 343 0.46 -3.56 19.40
N LEU A 344 -0.53 -3.90 20.22
CA LEU A 344 -1.94 -3.85 19.81
C LEU A 344 -2.56 -2.55 20.29
N LEU A 345 -3.04 -1.74 19.36
CA LEU A 345 -3.90 -0.60 19.66
C LEU A 345 -5.35 -1.08 19.65
N VAL A 346 -6.02 -1.05 20.79
CA VAL A 346 -7.40 -1.53 20.96
C VAL A 346 -8.31 -0.31 21.12
N PHE A 347 -9.13 -0.03 20.11
CA PHE A 347 -10.10 1.05 20.09
C PHE A 347 -11.48 0.49 20.38
N LEU A 348 -12.02 0.75 21.57
CA LEU A 348 -13.32 0.19 21.96
C LEU A 348 -14.48 0.86 21.22
N ASP A 349 -15.52 0.09 20.90
CA ASP A 349 -16.80 0.67 20.49
C ASP A 349 -17.63 1.10 21.71
N LYS A 350 -18.85 1.60 21.47
CA LYS A 350 -19.79 2.00 22.53
C LYS A 350 -20.22 0.87 23.46
N THR A 351 -20.01 -0.38 23.05
CA THR A 351 -20.34 -1.58 23.81
C THR A 351 -19.11 -2.22 24.46
N ASN A 352 -17.97 -1.54 24.45
CA ASN A 352 -16.68 -2.03 24.94
C ASN A 352 -16.20 -3.31 24.24
N LEU A 353 -16.48 -3.42 22.94
CA LEU A 353 -15.99 -4.50 22.09
C LEU A 353 -14.89 -4.00 21.17
N ALA A 354 -13.99 -4.90 20.77
CA ALA A 354 -13.08 -4.68 19.65
C ALA A 354 -12.62 -6.00 19.00
N ASN A 355 -12.34 -5.98 17.71
CA ASN A 355 -11.79 -7.11 16.97
C ASN A 355 -10.71 -6.67 15.98
N GLY A 356 -9.75 -7.55 15.71
CA GLY A 356 -8.78 -7.33 14.66
C GLY A 356 -7.94 -8.56 14.40
N THR A 357 -7.22 -8.53 13.29
CA THR A 357 -6.41 -9.64 12.80
C THR A 357 -4.95 -9.23 12.69
N PHE A 358 -4.07 -10.23 12.69
CA PHE A 358 -2.64 -10.05 12.49
C PHE A 358 -2.07 -11.26 11.75
N TYR A 359 -1.41 -11.00 10.62
CA TYR A 359 -0.68 -11.98 9.84
C TYR A 359 0.83 -11.75 9.92
N ASP A 360 1.60 -12.84 10.03
CA ASP A 360 3.05 -12.80 10.03
C ASP A 360 3.64 -14.08 9.39
N ASP A 361 4.68 -13.90 8.60
CA ASP A 361 5.46 -14.95 7.94
C ASP A 361 6.92 -14.50 7.82
N ASP A 362 7.72 -15.15 6.97
CA ASP A 362 9.12 -14.77 6.79
C ASP A 362 9.35 -13.51 5.92
N GLN A 363 8.28 -12.89 5.41
CA GLN A 363 8.24 -11.67 4.61
C GLN A 363 8.93 -11.75 3.24
N VAL A 364 9.43 -12.92 2.82
CA VAL A 364 10.22 -13.02 1.59
C VAL A 364 9.84 -14.23 0.74
N SER A 365 9.59 -15.39 1.34
CA SER A 365 9.45 -16.64 0.58
C SER A 365 8.00 -17.04 0.29
N PHE A 366 7.83 -18.12 -0.46
CA PHE A 366 6.54 -18.80 -0.67
C PHE A 366 6.22 -19.85 0.41
N ASP A 367 6.98 -19.92 1.50
CA ASP A 367 6.76 -20.89 2.58
C ASP A 367 5.34 -20.81 3.18
N TYR A 368 4.66 -19.66 3.07
CA TYR A 368 3.26 -19.50 3.47
C TYR A 368 2.29 -20.44 2.73
N VAL A 369 2.62 -20.89 1.50
CA VAL A 369 1.82 -21.85 0.73
C VAL A 369 1.80 -23.23 1.40
N GLU A 370 2.87 -23.55 2.14
CA GLU A 370 3.02 -24.76 2.94
C GLU A 370 2.67 -24.51 4.42
N ASP A 371 1.73 -23.59 4.67
CA ASP A 371 1.20 -23.27 6.00
C ASP A 371 2.25 -22.72 7.00
N LYS A 372 3.40 -22.20 6.54
CA LYS A 372 4.44 -21.65 7.42
C LYS A 372 4.25 -20.16 7.73
N TYR A 373 3.11 -19.83 8.32
CA TYR A 373 2.75 -18.49 8.76
C TYR A 373 1.98 -18.55 10.09
N THR A 374 1.70 -17.39 10.68
CA THR A 374 0.70 -17.26 11.75
C THR A 374 -0.36 -16.24 11.34
N TYR A 375 -1.62 -16.57 11.60
CA TYR A 375 -2.74 -15.66 11.39
C TYR A 375 -3.64 -15.72 12.61
N VAL A 376 -3.70 -14.59 13.32
CA VAL A 376 -4.30 -14.49 14.66
C VAL A 376 -5.47 -13.53 14.60
N ASN A 377 -6.59 -13.91 15.20
CA ASN A 377 -7.68 -12.99 15.50
C ASN A 377 -7.65 -12.63 16.99
N PHE A 378 -7.69 -11.34 17.27
CA PHE A 378 -7.80 -10.77 18.60
C PHE A 378 -9.24 -10.29 18.83
N ASN A 379 -9.79 -10.59 19.99
CA ASN A 379 -11.11 -10.12 20.40
C ASN A 379 -11.03 -9.55 21.82
N PHE A 380 -11.51 -8.32 21.98
CA PHE A 380 -11.77 -7.72 23.27
C PHE A 380 -13.26 -7.74 23.55
N SER A 381 -13.66 -8.40 24.63
CA SER A 381 -15.03 -8.41 25.13
C SER A 381 -15.04 -8.75 26.62
N ASN A 382 -16.04 -8.28 27.37
CA ASN A 382 -16.17 -8.57 28.80
C ASN A 382 -14.88 -8.32 29.59
N SER A 383 -14.23 -7.17 29.34
CA SER A 383 -12.95 -6.77 29.95
C SER A 383 -11.79 -7.77 29.73
N THR A 384 -11.88 -8.61 28.70
CA THR A 384 -10.89 -9.65 28.40
C THR A 384 -10.42 -9.50 26.95
N LEU A 385 -9.11 -9.35 26.77
CA LEU A 385 -8.48 -9.55 25.46
C LEU A 385 -8.16 -11.04 25.30
N SER A 386 -8.73 -11.66 24.28
CA SER A 386 -8.48 -13.04 23.89
C SER A 386 -7.89 -13.09 22.48
N ASN A 387 -7.18 -14.16 22.17
CA ASN A 387 -6.70 -14.44 20.82
C ASN A 387 -7.01 -15.89 20.44
N HIS A 388 -7.15 -16.14 19.15
CA HIS A 388 -7.15 -17.49 18.61
C HIS A 388 -6.43 -17.52 17.25
N ILE A 389 -5.76 -18.64 16.98
CA ILE A 389 -5.18 -18.92 15.66
C ILE A 389 -6.32 -19.21 14.69
N VAL A 390 -6.42 -18.42 13.64
CA VAL A 390 -7.46 -18.54 12.60
C VAL A 390 -7.25 -19.84 11.82
N ASP A 391 -6.04 -20.03 11.29
CA ASP A 391 -5.68 -21.22 10.51
C ASP A 391 -4.92 -22.21 11.41
N LYS A 392 -5.63 -23.15 12.03
CA LYS A 392 -5.09 -24.03 13.10
C LYS A 392 -3.90 -24.89 12.69
N ASN A 393 -3.78 -25.21 11.39
CA ASN A 393 -2.69 -26.01 10.83
C ASN A 393 -1.45 -25.17 10.53
N ALA A 394 -1.60 -23.85 10.39
CA ALA A 394 -0.49 -22.96 10.12
C ALA A 394 0.44 -22.84 11.33
N ARG A 395 1.75 -22.88 11.05
CA ARG A 395 2.81 -22.84 12.06
C ARG A 395 3.99 -22.03 11.54
N TYR A 396 4.20 -20.88 12.15
CA TYR A 396 5.43 -20.11 12.01
C TYR A 396 6.26 -20.21 13.28
N ASN A 397 7.53 -20.57 13.14
CA ASN A 397 8.41 -20.85 14.29
C ASN A 397 9.03 -19.60 14.91
N ARG A 398 8.87 -18.43 14.28
CA ARG A 398 9.44 -17.15 14.72
C ARG A 398 8.41 -16.02 14.61
N PRO A 399 7.19 -16.17 15.15
CA PRO A 399 6.20 -15.12 15.07
C PRO A 399 6.66 -13.91 15.88
N LYS A 400 6.30 -12.71 15.41
CA LYS A 400 6.48 -11.50 16.20
C LYS A 400 5.84 -11.63 17.58
N MET A 401 6.58 -11.26 18.61
CA MET A 401 6.11 -11.26 19.99
C MET A 401 5.17 -10.08 20.24
N LEU A 402 4.18 -10.28 21.11
CA LEU A 402 3.36 -9.18 21.62
C LEU A 402 4.10 -8.49 22.77
N SER A 403 4.52 -7.25 22.57
CA SER A 403 5.10 -6.44 23.63
C SER A 403 4.01 -5.79 24.49
N SER A 404 3.01 -5.20 23.83
CA SER A 404 2.19 -4.13 24.39
C SER A 404 0.73 -4.21 23.95
N VAL A 405 -0.18 -3.80 24.84
CA VAL A 405 -1.60 -3.59 24.52
C VAL A 405 -2.00 -2.22 25.05
N ILE A 406 -2.41 -1.32 24.16
CA ILE A 406 -2.88 0.02 24.52
C ILE A 406 -4.38 0.09 24.26
N LEU A 407 -5.15 0.31 25.32
CA LEU A 407 -6.61 0.28 25.29
C LEU A 407 -7.17 1.71 25.35
N TYR A 408 -7.98 2.08 24.37
CA TYR A 408 -8.62 3.39 24.25
C TYR A 408 -10.15 3.27 24.41
N GLY A 409 -10.76 4.28 25.04
CA GLY A 409 -12.21 4.34 25.23
C GLY A 409 -12.75 3.58 26.44
N LEU A 410 -11.88 3.02 27.29
CA LEU A 410 -12.32 2.32 28.49
C LEU A 410 -12.81 3.33 29.54
N THR A 411 -14.07 3.25 29.92
CA THR A 411 -14.69 4.16 30.91
C THR A 411 -14.70 3.60 32.33
N ILE A 412 -14.18 2.40 32.54
CA ILE A 412 -14.10 1.75 33.86
C ILE A 412 -12.69 1.89 34.44
N ASP A 413 -12.62 2.10 35.75
CA ASP A 413 -11.34 2.09 36.46
C ASP A 413 -10.77 0.67 36.54
N VAL A 414 -9.60 0.48 35.94
CA VAL A 414 -8.86 -0.78 36.00
C VAL A 414 -7.99 -0.80 37.26
N SER A 415 -8.35 -1.67 38.21
CA SER A 415 -7.55 -1.90 39.43
C SER A 415 -6.40 -2.87 39.19
N GLU A 416 -6.63 -3.91 38.38
CA GLU A 416 -5.69 -5.01 38.17
C GLU A 416 -5.83 -5.57 36.75
N VAL A 417 -4.72 -6.05 36.18
CA VAL A 417 -4.69 -6.74 34.89
C VAL A 417 -4.07 -8.11 35.10
N TYR A 418 -4.60 -9.12 34.42
CA TYR A 418 -4.13 -10.49 34.52
C TYR A 418 -3.80 -11.05 33.14
N ILE A 419 -2.66 -11.74 33.03
CA ILE A 419 -2.31 -12.55 31.86
C ILE A 419 -2.40 -14.01 32.29
N GLY A 420 -3.44 -14.71 31.83
CA GLY A 420 -3.79 -16.02 32.35
C GLY A 420 -4.13 -15.94 33.84
N LYS A 421 -3.29 -16.53 34.70
CA LYS A 421 -3.45 -16.48 36.17
C LYS A 421 -2.49 -15.50 36.85
N ASN A 422 -1.59 -14.86 36.10
CA ASN A 422 -0.55 -14.00 36.65
C ASN A 422 -1.00 -12.55 36.62
N LYS A 423 -0.97 -11.89 37.78
CA LYS A 423 -1.21 -10.45 37.89
C LYS A 423 -0.05 -9.70 37.24
N THR A 424 -0.35 -8.76 36.35
CA THR A 424 0.62 -7.85 35.74
C THR A 424 0.41 -6.42 36.21
N THR A 425 1.45 -5.59 36.13
CA THR A 425 1.41 -4.19 36.56
C THR A 425 0.94 -3.28 35.44
N ARG A 426 0.03 -2.36 35.77
CA ARG A 426 -0.29 -1.20 34.94
C ARG A 426 0.92 -0.26 34.91
N SER A 427 1.48 0.07 33.75
CA SER A 427 2.34 1.25 33.62
C SER A 427 1.43 2.48 33.49
N SER A 428 1.68 3.50 34.30
CA SER A 428 0.85 4.70 34.42
C SER A 428 1.28 5.84 33.48
N GLU A 429 1.94 5.53 32.38
CA GLU A 429 2.39 6.58 31.47
C GLU A 429 1.43 6.61 30.26
N GLY A 430 0.88 7.78 30.03
CA GLY A 430 -0.25 8.00 29.13
C GLY A 430 -0.33 9.48 28.78
N ILE A 431 0.78 9.97 28.22
CA ILE A 431 0.99 10.99 27.17
C ILE A 431 2.53 11.05 27.05
N SER A 432 3.06 10.75 25.87
CA SER A 432 4.45 10.39 25.54
C SER A 432 4.84 8.92 25.85
N GLU A 433 5.22 8.21 24.80
CA GLU A 433 5.90 6.89 24.72
C GLU A 433 5.54 5.82 25.77
N ASN A 434 4.71 4.82 25.42
CA ASN A 434 4.46 3.64 26.26
C ASN A 434 4.46 2.33 25.47
N SER A 435 5.51 1.54 25.69
CA SER A 435 5.59 0.13 25.34
C SER A 435 5.63 -0.69 26.63
N TYR A 436 4.78 -1.70 26.74
CA TYR A 436 4.90 -2.76 27.73
C TYR A 436 6.00 -3.72 27.27
N LYS A 437 6.77 -4.24 28.22
CA LYS A 437 7.67 -5.37 28.01
C LYS A 437 7.10 -6.56 28.78
N SER A 438 6.97 -7.71 28.13
CA SER A 438 6.82 -8.97 28.85
C SER A 438 8.20 -9.46 29.27
N ASP A 439 8.48 -9.47 30.57
CA ASP A 439 9.54 -10.32 31.11
C ASP A 439 8.96 -11.73 31.18
N HIS A 440 9.22 -12.56 30.17
CA HIS A 440 9.47 -14.00 30.21
C HIS A 440 9.76 -14.57 28.82
#